data_AF-A0A353E7K3-F1
#
_entry.id   AF-A0A353E7K3-F1
#
_cell.length_a   1.000
_cell.length_b   1.000
_cell.length_c   1.000
_cell.angle_alpha   90.00
_cell.angle_beta   90.00
_cell.angle_gamma   90.00
#
_symmetry.space_group_name_H-M   'P 1'
#
loop_
_entity.id
_entity.type
_entity.pdbx_description
1 polymer ?
#
loop_
_entity_poly.entity_id
_entity_poly.type
_entity_poly.pdbx_seq_one_letter_code
_entity_poly.pdbx_strand_id
1 'polypeptide(L)'
;MCFIAFYLIIWNCYQDKRSAGWTFYAFCCIGLASMVFVQIGYFLPFLWIMMMVFTLSLSMRTFFASLLGVIAPYWFGAGYYAYTDNFPGLIQHFSEFVNYSEMFDYSQVTDHQLINLGFIILLTVTGAIQFIQSSYADKIRTRMIYESLIMMSAVCIVFIILQPQHIHELGGILLVNTSPLIAHFITFTKGKLTNTMFISMLMLIVLILLYNIFVPETILYEAIMK
;
A
#
# COMPACT_ATOMS: atom_id res chain seq x y z
N MET A 1 1.16 -4.72 -8.55
CA MET A 1 0.00 -5.07 -9.41
C MET A 1 -1.12 -5.78 -8.64
N CYS A 2 -0.84 -6.83 -7.86
CA CYS A 2 -1.85 -7.58 -7.11
C CYS A 2 -2.64 -6.72 -6.09
N PHE A 3 -1.99 -5.75 -5.46
CA PHE A 3 -2.63 -4.80 -4.54
C PHE A 3 -3.61 -3.85 -5.24
N ILE A 4 -3.32 -3.45 -6.49
CA ILE A 4 -4.23 -2.66 -7.31
C ILE A 4 -5.47 -3.49 -7.68
N ALA A 5 -5.26 -4.75 -8.06
CA ALA A 5 -6.36 -5.68 -8.35
C ALA A 5 -7.27 -5.88 -7.14
N PHE A 6 -6.69 -5.98 -5.93
CA PHE A 6 -7.48 -6.00 -4.69
C PHE A 6 -8.39 -4.77 -4.58
N TYR A 7 -7.86 -3.55 -4.75
CA TYR A 7 -8.68 -2.34 -4.68
C TYR A 7 -9.80 -2.32 -5.71
N LEU A 8 -9.52 -2.71 -6.96
CA LEU A 8 -10.56 -2.72 -8.01
C LEU A 8 -11.70 -3.70 -7.68
N ILE A 9 -11.38 -4.84 -7.08
CA ILE A 9 -12.36 -5.90 -6.80
C ILE A 9 -13.14 -5.63 -5.51
N ILE A 10 -12.48 -5.14 -4.44
CA ILE A 10 -13.12 -4.99 -3.12
C ILE A 10 -14.30 -4.01 -3.15
N TRP A 11 -14.27 -3.01 -4.02
CA TRP A 11 -15.36 -2.04 -4.18
C TRP A 11 -16.63 -2.61 -4.81
N ASN A 12 -16.56 -3.78 -5.45
CA ASN A 12 -17.74 -4.52 -5.89
C ASN A 12 -18.53 -5.11 -4.72
N CYS A 13 -17.90 -5.27 -3.55
CA CYS A 13 -18.54 -5.73 -2.33
C CYS A 13 -19.24 -4.62 -1.54
N TYR A 14 -19.21 -3.36 -2.00
CA TYR A 14 -19.69 -2.21 -1.21
C TYR A 14 -21.14 -2.41 -0.73
N GLN A 15 -21.34 -2.35 0.59
CA GLN A 15 -22.61 -2.58 1.29
C GLN A 15 -23.28 -3.96 1.07
N ASP A 16 -22.62 -4.91 0.39
CA ASP A 16 -23.13 -6.26 0.18
C ASP A 16 -22.44 -7.26 1.13
N LYS A 17 -23.18 -7.72 2.14
CA LYS A 17 -22.69 -8.71 3.11
C LYS A 17 -22.70 -10.14 2.58
N ARG A 18 -23.28 -10.38 1.40
CA ARG A 18 -23.43 -11.70 0.77
C ARG A 18 -22.44 -11.93 -0.37
N SER A 19 -21.63 -10.93 -0.74
CA SER A 19 -20.65 -10.96 -1.84
C SER A 19 -19.38 -11.77 -1.54
N ALA A 20 -19.53 -12.97 -0.97
CA ALA A 20 -18.42 -13.83 -0.58
C ALA A 20 -17.47 -14.17 -1.74
N GLY A 21 -17.99 -14.34 -2.96
CA GLY A 21 -17.17 -14.60 -4.14
C GLY A 21 -16.23 -13.44 -4.48
N TRP A 22 -16.75 -12.21 -4.50
CA TRP A 22 -15.92 -11.02 -4.75
C TRP A 22 -14.88 -10.79 -3.66
N THR A 23 -15.26 -11.01 -2.39
CA THR A 23 -14.30 -10.96 -1.28
C THR A 23 -13.21 -12.03 -1.42
N PHE A 24 -13.56 -13.26 -1.81
CA PHE A 24 -12.57 -14.31 -2.08
C PHE A 24 -11.57 -13.90 -3.16
N TYR A 25 -12.03 -13.38 -4.30
CA TYR A 25 -11.14 -12.94 -5.38
C TYR A 25 -10.22 -11.80 -4.96
N ALA A 26 -10.74 -10.80 -4.24
CA ALA A 26 -9.93 -9.69 -3.73
C ALA A 26 -8.81 -10.22 -2.82
N PHE A 27 -9.14 -11.04 -1.82
CA PHE A 27 -8.14 -11.58 -0.89
C PHE A 27 -7.23 -12.64 -1.51
N CYS A 28 -7.64 -13.30 -2.59
CA CYS A 28 -6.76 -14.14 -3.40
C CYS A 28 -5.64 -13.33 -4.05
N CYS A 29 -5.92 -12.11 -4.55
CA CYS A 29 -4.87 -11.21 -5.03
C CYS A 29 -3.89 -10.82 -3.91
N ILE A 30 -4.38 -10.63 -2.68
CA ILE A 30 -3.52 -10.36 -1.50
C ILE A 30 -2.68 -11.59 -1.14
N GLY A 31 -3.27 -12.79 -1.17
CA GLY A 31 -2.53 -14.05 -0.95
C GLY A 31 -1.41 -14.25 -1.98
N LEU A 32 -1.69 -13.99 -3.26
CA LEU A 32 -0.67 -14.03 -4.33
C LEU A 32 0.43 -13.00 -4.11
N ALA A 33 0.07 -11.79 -3.67
CA ALA A 33 1.06 -10.78 -3.32
C ALA A 33 1.93 -11.24 -2.14
N SER A 34 1.32 -11.86 -1.14
CA SER A 34 1.98 -12.38 0.06
C SER A 34 2.91 -13.57 -0.22
N MET A 35 2.69 -14.33 -1.30
CA MET A 35 3.65 -15.35 -1.75
C MET A 35 4.95 -14.76 -2.30
N VAL A 36 4.90 -13.54 -2.86
CA VAL A 36 6.10 -12.83 -3.34
C VAL A 36 6.75 -12.04 -2.21
N PHE A 37 5.94 -11.41 -1.36
CA PHE A 37 6.40 -10.57 -0.25
C PHE A 37 5.54 -10.83 1.00
N VAL A 38 6.05 -11.66 1.92
CA VAL A 38 5.29 -12.23 3.05
C VAL A 38 4.75 -11.17 4.02
N GLN A 39 5.40 -10.01 4.08
CA GLN A 39 5.08 -8.90 4.97
C GLN A 39 3.76 -8.22 4.60
N ILE A 40 3.22 -8.48 3.40
CA ILE A 40 1.82 -8.11 3.04
C ILE A 40 0.83 -8.75 4.02
N GLY A 41 1.21 -9.87 4.64
CA GLY A 41 0.50 -10.49 5.75
C GLY A 41 0.10 -9.51 6.86
N TYR A 42 0.94 -8.51 7.18
CA TYR A 42 0.63 -7.53 8.23
C TYR A 42 -0.50 -6.56 7.88
N PHE A 43 -0.81 -6.39 6.60
CA PHE A 43 -1.92 -5.54 6.17
C PHE A 43 -3.28 -6.21 6.38
N LEU A 44 -3.37 -7.54 6.48
CA LEU A 44 -4.63 -8.28 6.64
C LEU A 44 -5.58 -7.73 7.73
N PRO A 45 -5.15 -7.50 8.99
CA PRO A 45 -6.03 -6.94 10.01
C PRO A 45 -6.59 -5.57 9.60
N PHE A 46 -5.76 -4.73 8.97
CA PHE A 46 -6.19 -3.43 8.48
C PHE A 46 -7.12 -3.53 7.27
N LEU A 47 -6.91 -4.51 6.38
CA LEU A 47 -7.82 -4.80 5.28
C LEU A 47 -9.20 -5.29 5.78
N TRP A 48 -9.24 -6.06 6.87
CA TRP A 48 -10.50 -6.43 7.51
C TRP A 48 -11.19 -5.24 8.17
N ILE A 49 -10.44 -4.34 8.83
CA ILE A 49 -10.98 -3.08 9.35
C ILE A 49 -11.53 -2.23 8.20
N MET A 50 -10.81 -2.14 7.08
CA MET A 50 -11.27 -1.45 5.88
C MET A 50 -12.58 -2.06 5.35
N MET A 51 -12.66 -3.40 5.32
CA MET A 51 -13.87 -4.10 4.91
C MET A 51 -15.05 -3.86 5.87
N MET A 52 -14.77 -3.76 7.17
CA MET A 52 -15.75 -3.48 8.22
C MET A 52 -16.28 -2.04 8.15
N VAL A 53 -15.38 -1.06 8.12
CA VAL A 53 -15.69 0.36 8.33
C VAL A 53 -16.04 1.06 7.01
N PHE A 54 -15.26 0.83 5.95
CA PHE A 54 -15.41 1.57 4.69
C PHE A 54 -16.24 0.82 3.65
N THR A 55 -15.99 -0.48 3.48
CA THR A 55 -16.74 -1.30 2.49
C THR A 55 -18.11 -1.73 3.03
N LEU A 56 -18.27 -1.82 4.36
CA LEU A 56 -19.50 -2.22 5.05
C LEU A 56 -20.00 -3.63 4.66
N SER A 57 -19.10 -4.50 4.21
CA SER A 57 -19.40 -5.84 3.67
C SER A 57 -18.99 -6.98 4.59
N LEU A 58 -18.39 -6.67 5.75
CA LEU A 58 -17.96 -7.67 6.71
C LEU A 58 -19.18 -8.44 7.29
N SER A 59 -19.15 -9.75 7.12
CA SER A 59 -20.04 -10.76 7.69
C SER A 59 -19.22 -12.02 7.98
N MET A 60 -19.75 -12.96 8.76
CA MET A 60 -19.05 -14.23 8.98
C MET A 60 -18.71 -14.94 7.66
N ARG A 61 -19.60 -14.86 6.67
CA ARG A 61 -19.39 -15.47 5.36
C ARG A 61 -18.26 -14.81 4.58
N THR A 62 -18.23 -13.48 4.53
CA THR A 62 -17.19 -12.75 3.80
C THR A 62 -15.85 -12.79 4.53
N PHE A 63 -15.85 -12.89 5.86
CA PHE A 63 -14.64 -13.12 6.65
C PHE A 63 -13.99 -14.47 6.31
N PHE A 64 -14.74 -15.59 6.36
CA PHE A 64 -14.19 -16.89 5.95
C PHE A 64 -13.79 -16.93 4.47
N ALA A 65 -14.54 -16.23 3.60
CA ALA A 65 -14.14 -16.10 2.20
C ALA A 65 -12.81 -15.35 2.03
N SER A 66 -12.56 -14.32 2.84
CA SER A 66 -11.28 -13.60 2.84
C SER A 66 -10.11 -14.49 3.29
N LEU A 67 -10.33 -15.31 4.33
CA LEU A 67 -9.33 -16.25 4.84
C LEU A 67 -9.00 -17.33 3.80
N LEU A 68 -10.03 -17.92 3.19
CA LEU A 68 -9.86 -18.88 2.10
C LEU A 68 -9.18 -18.25 0.88
N GLY A 69 -9.49 -16.98 0.59
CA GLY A 69 -8.84 -16.22 -0.47
C GLY A 69 -7.33 -16.13 -0.26
N VAL A 70 -6.88 -15.77 0.94
CA VAL A 70 -5.44 -15.70 1.23
C VAL A 70 -4.77 -17.07 1.25
N ILE A 71 -5.44 -18.09 1.79
CA ILE A 71 -4.87 -19.46 1.90
C ILE A 71 -4.74 -20.13 0.53
N ALA A 72 -5.67 -19.87 -0.40
CA ALA A 72 -5.73 -20.60 -1.68
C ALA A 72 -4.41 -20.53 -2.50
N PRO A 73 -3.78 -19.36 -2.71
CA PRO A 73 -2.46 -19.28 -3.35
C PRO A 73 -1.39 -20.15 -2.67
N TYR A 74 -1.31 -20.10 -1.34
CA TYR A 74 -0.35 -20.91 -0.57
C TYR A 74 -0.61 -22.41 -0.70
N TRP A 75 -1.88 -22.83 -0.78
CA TRP A 75 -2.23 -24.22 -1.00
C TRP A 75 -1.73 -24.73 -2.35
N PHE A 76 -1.91 -23.94 -3.42
CA PHE A 76 -1.36 -24.27 -4.74
C PHE A 76 0.18 -24.25 -4.74
N GLY A 77 0.78 -23.28 -4.06
CA GLY A 77 2.23 -23.21 -3.87
C GLY A 77 2.80 -24.42 -3.15
N ALA A 78 2.15 -24.86 -2.07
CA ALA A 78 2.57 -26.04 -1.32
C ALA A 78 2.58 -27.31 -2.18
N GLY A 79 1.60 -27.47 -3.08
CA GLY A 79 1.59 -28.56 -4.06
C GLY A 79 2.79 -28.52 -5.01
N TYR A 80 3.21 -27.33 -5.44
CA TYR A 80 4.41 -27.16 -6.27
C TYR A 80 5.69 -27.50 -5.48
N TYR A 81 5.84 -26.97 -4.27
CA TYR A 81 7.01 -27.25 -3.43
C TYR A 81 7.13 -28.73 -3.06
N ALA A 82 6.00 -29.40 -2.82
CA ALA A 82 5.94 -30.84 -2.59
C ALA A 82 6.39 -31.66 -3.82
N TYR A 83 6.09 -31.20 -5.03
CA TYR A 83 6.55 -31.83 -6.26
C TYR A 83 8.06 -31.65 -6.51
N THR A 84 8.63 -30.52 -6.08
CA THR A 84 10.06 -30.19 -6.24
C THR A 84 10.95 -30.60 -5.06
N ASP A 85 10.42 -31.35 -4.08
CA ASP A 85 11.11 -31.74 -2.84
C ASP A 85 11.75 -30.57 -2.05
N ASN A 86 11.25 -29.34 -2.23
CA ASN A 86 11.76 -28.13 -1.59
C ASN A 86 10.77 -27.57 -0.58
N PHE A 87 10.27 -28.43 0.30
CA PHE A 87 9.48 -28.02 1.47
C PHE A 87 10.18 -27.00 2.39
N PRO A 88 11.51 -27.06 2.60
CA PRO A 88 12.21 -26.07 3.41
C PRO A 88 12.06 -24.63 2.90
N GLY A 89 11.94 -24.40 1.59
CA GLY A 89 11.75 -23.06 1.02
C GLY A 89 10.44 -22.39 1.47
N LEU A 90 9.35 -23.15 1.62
CA LEU A 90 8.08 -22.62 2.10
C LEU A 90 8.15 -22.27 3.60
N ILE A 91 8.84 -23.09 4.40
CA ILE A 91 9.07 -22.83 5.82
C ILE A 91 9.94 -21.58 5.99
N GLN A 92 10.97 -21.42 5.16
CA GLN A 92 11.83 -20.25 5.16
C GLN A 92 11.06 -18.98 4.80
N HIS A 93 10.16 -19.02 3.81
CA HIS A 93 9.28 -17.90 3.45
C HIS A 93 8.44 -17.42 4.65
N PHE A 94 7.89 -18.34 5.44
CA PHE A 94 7.17 -17.98 6.66
C PHE A 94 8.10 -17.58 7.81
N SER A 95 9.35 -18.04 7.83
CA SER A 95 10.33 -17.61 8.84
C SER A 95 10.69 -16.13 8.68
N GLU A 96 10.63 -15.57 7.47
CA GLU A 96 10.78 -14.12 7.22
C GLU A 96 9.64 -13.29 7.84
N PHE A 97 8.50 -13.91 8.14
CA PHE A 97 7.42 -13.27 8.92
C PHE A 97 7.76 -13.14 10.41
N VAL A 98 8.72 -13.93 10.91
CA VAL A 98 9.10 -14.01 12.34
C VAL A 98 10.51 -13.46 12.59
N ASN A 99 11.36 -13.37 11.57
CA ASN A 99 12.67 -12.75 11.67
C ASN A 99 12.53 -11.23 11.81
N TYR A 100 12.48 -10.81 13.08
CA TYR A 100 12.48 -9.42 13.52
C TYR A 100 13.89 -8.77 13.51
N SER A 101 14.91 -9.47 13.00
CA SER A 101 16.26 -8.94 12.80
C SER A 101 16.25 -8.04 11.56
N GLU A 102 16.12 -6.72 11.61
CA GLU A 102 16.23 -5.76 12.69
C GLU A 102 15.17 -4.68 12.42
N MET A 103 14.12 -4.63 13.25
CA MET A 103 13.21 -3.47 13.20
C MET A 103 14.03 -2.19 13.35
N PHE A 104 13.80 -1.20 12.49
CA PHE A 104 14.57 0.06 12.43
C PHE A 104 16.03 -0.03 11.94
N ASP A 105 16.42 -1.04 11.18
CA ASP A 105 17.74 -0.98 10.51
C ASP A 105 17.72 -0.04 9.30
N TYR A 106 18.34 1.14 9.47
CA TYR A 106 18.51 2.14 8.42
C TYR A 106 19.81 1.96 7.62
N SER A 107 20.61 0.92 7.91
CA SER A 107 21.93 0.71 7.29
C SER A 107 21.87 0.55 5.77
N GLN A 108 20.76 0.00 5.25
CA GLN A 108 20.55 -0.26 3.83
C GLN A 108 19.77 0.83 3.10
N VAL A 109 19.36 1.92 3.79
CA VAL A 109 18.55 2.98 3.18
C VAL A 109 19.44 3.94 2.40
N THR A 110 19.13 4.15 1.12
CA THR A 110 19.84 5.13 0.29
C THR A 110 19.20 6.50 0.38
N ASP A 111 20.01 7.55 0.18
CA ASP A 111 19.54 8.94 0.23
C ASP A 111 18.42 9.22 -0.80
N HIS A 112 18.53 8.57 -1.97
CA HIS A 112 17.54 8.67 -3.05
C HIS A 112 16.19 8.09 -2.64
N GLN A 113 16.19 6.91 -2.00
CA GLN A 113 14.97 6.28 -1.50
C GLN A 113 14.29 7.17 -0.47
N LEU A 114 15.06 7.78 0.44
CA LEU A 114 14.52 8.67 1.47
C LEU A 114 13.90 9.94 0.88
N ILE A 115 14.56 10.58 -0.09
CA ILE A 115 14.04 11.78 -0.77
C ILE A 115 12.74 11.46 -1.53
N ASN A 116 12.74 10.37 -2.31
CA ASN A 116 11.55 9.92 -3.04
C ASN A 116 10.39 9.62 -2.09
N LEU A 117 10.67 8.89 -1.00
CA LEU A 117 9.66 8.56 0.00
C LEU A 117 9.10 9.81 0.70
N GLY A 118 9.97 10.73 1.11
CA GLY A 118 9.57 11.99 1.73
C GLY A 118 8.65 12.80 0.82
N PHE A 119 8.95 12.82 -0.48
CA PHE A 119 8.09 13.46 -1.47
C PHE A 119 6.72 12.77 -1.60
N ILE A 120 6.67 11.44 -1.64
CA ILE A 120 5.41 10.68 -1.71
C ILE A 120 4.56 10.93 -0.45
N ILE A 121 5.19 10.98 0.73
CA ILE A 121 4.50 11.31 1.99
C ILE A 121 3.92 12.72 1.94
N LEU A 122 4.69 13.72 1.47
CA LEU A 122 4.20 15.09 1.31
C LEU A 122 2.98 15.16 0.37
N LEU A 123 3.02 14.46 -0.76
CA LEU A 123 1.89 14.35 -1.67
C LEU A 123 0.67 13.69 -1.00
N THR A 124 0.90 12.60 -0.26
CA THR A 124 -0.15 11.87 0.46
C THR A 124 -0.83 12.75 1.50
N VAL A 125 -0.06 13.45 2.32
CA VAL A 125 -0.57 14.37 3.34
C VAL A 125 -1.33 15.52 2.70
N THR A 126 -0.79 16.13 1.66
CA THR A 126 -1.45 17.24 0.96
C THR A 126 -2.77 16.79 0.32
N GLY A 127 -2.76 15.63 -0.36
CA GLY A 127 -3.95 15.03 -0.95
C GLY A 127 -5.01 14.66 0.10
N ALA A 128 -4.59 14.10 1.23
CA ALA A 128 -5.48 13.75 2.34
C ALA A 128 -6.11 15.00 3.00
N ILE A 129 -5.33 16.04 3.28
CA ILE A 129 -5.83 17.29 3.87
C ILE A 129 -6.86 17.94 2.94
N GLN A 130 -6.53 18.07 1.65
CA GLN A 130 -7.47 18.62 0.68
C GLN A 130 -8.74 17.78 0.63
N PHE A 131 -8.60 16.45 0.54
CA PHE A 131 -9.75 15.56 0.48
C PHE A 131 -10.65 15.74 1.70
N ILE A 132 -10.10 15.75 2.93
CA ILE A 132 -10.88 15.95 4.16
C ILE A 132 -11.66 17.28 4.09
N GLN A 133 -11.00 18.35 3.63
CA GLN A 133 -11.62 19.68 3.49
C GLN A 133 -12.72 19.73 2.42
N SER A 134 -12.59 18.99 1.32
CA SER A 134 -13.55 18.99 0.20
C SER A 134 -14.59 17.86 0.26
N SER A 135 -14.40 16.87 1.12
CA SER A 135 -15.15 15.60 1.16
C SER A 135 -16.67 15.77 1.36
N TYR A 136 -17.11 16.92 1.88
CA TYR A 136 -18.52 17.22 2.11
C TYR A 136 -19.33 17.30 0.81
N ALA A 137 -18.68 17.63 -0.32
CA ALA A 137 -19.33 17.76 -1.62
C ALA A 137 -19.45 16.42 -2.37
N ASP A 138 -18.75 15.38 -1.90
CA ASP A 138 -18.68 14.10 -2.57
C ASP A 138 -19.79 13.13 -2.16
N LYS A 139 -20.16 12.23 -3.07
CA LYS A 139 -21.09 11.14 -2.78
C LYS A 139 -20.51 10.24 -1.69
N ILE A 140 -21.37 9.72 -0.80
CA ILE A 140 -20.99 8.84 0.31
C ILE A 140 -20.10 7.68 -0.16
N ARG A 141 -20.44 7.01 -1.26
CA ARG A 141 -19.63 5.91 -1.81
C ARG A 141 -18.21 6.37 -2.18
N THR A 142 -18.07 7.49 -2.88
CA THR A 142 -16.78 8.06 -3.25
C THR A 142 -15.98 8.44 -2.01
N ARG A 143 -16.64 9.04 -1.01
CA ARG A 143 -16.00 9.39 0.26
C ARG A 143 -15.42 8.17 0.96
N MET A 144 -16.18 7.07 1.05
CA MET A 144 -15.70 5.82 1.67
C MET A 144 -14.47 5.24 0.94
N ILE A 145 -14.39 5.41 -0.38
CA ILE A 145 -13.21 5.01 -1.16
C ILE A 145 -11.98 5.78 -0.72
N TYR A 146 -12.04 7.10 -0.74
CA TYR A 146 -10.89 7.93 -0.39
C TYR A 146 -10.49 7.84 1.08
N GLU A 147 -11.45 7.76 2.01
CA GLU A 147 -11.17 7.54 3.44
C GLU A 147 -10.41 6.21 3.67
N SER A 148 -10.76 5.16 2.92
CA SER A 148 -10.02 3.89 2.99
C SER A 148 -8.61 4.00 2.41
N LEU A 149 -8.41 4.78 1.34
CA LEU A 149 -7.08 5.02 0.77
C LEU A 149 -6.21 5.81 1.73
N ILE A 150 -6.78 6.79 2.44
CA ILE A 150 -6.08 7.56 3.50
C ILE A 150 -5.69 6.64 4.65
N MET A 151 -6.62 5.80 5.13
CA MET A 151 -6.33 4.83 6.19
C MET A 151 -5.21 3.86 5.78
N MET A 152 -5.28 3.31 4.57
CA MET A 152 -4.25 2.39 4.06
C MET A 152 -2.90 3.08 3.83
N SER A 153 -2.91 4.36 3.43
CA SER A 153 -1.70 5.17 3.33
C SER A 153 -1.05 5.39 4.70
N ALA A 154 -1.85 5.71 5.73
CA ALA A 154 -1.36 5.88 7.09
C ALA A 154 -0.73 4.59 7.64
N VAL A 155 -1.39 3.44 7.45
CA VAL A 155 -0.86 2.13 7.82
C VAL A 155 0.45 1.84 7.08
N CYS A 156 0.50 2.14 5.77
CA CYS A 156 1.70 1.93 4.97
C CYS A 156 2.88 2.80 5.46
N ILE A 157 2.65 4.08 5.79
CA ILE A 157 3.67 4.96 6.37
C ILE A 157 4.19 4.41 7.70
N VAL A 158 3.29 3.93 8.58
CA VAL A 158 3.70 3.30 9.85
C VAL A 158 4.57 2.07 9.60
N PHE A 159 4.22 1.22 8.64
CA PHE A 159 5.05 0.06 8.29
C PHE A 159 6.39 0.41 7.65
N ILE A 160 6.45 1.47 6.84
CA ILE A 160 7.72 1.98 6.31
C ILE A 160 8.66 2.40 7.45
N ILE A 161 8.14 3.10 8.46
CA ILE A 161 8.92 3.55 9.62
C ILE A 161 9.39 2.34 10.45
N LEU A 162 8.55 1.31 10.61
CA LEU A 162 8.88 0.10 11.36
C LEU A 162 9.85 -0.83 10.61
N GLN A 163 9.78 -0.87 9.28
CA GLN A 163 10.54 -1.78 8.42
C GLN A 163 11.16 -1.03 7.23
N PRO A 164 12.14 -0.15 7.46
CA PRO A 164 12.76 0.65 6.41
C PRO A 164 13.47 -0.19 5.34
N GLN A 165 13.91 -1.41 5.67
CA GLN A 165 14.47 -2.38 4.72
C GLN A 165 13.54 -2.73 3.54
N HIS A 166 12.23 -2.53 3.68
CA HIS A 166 11.23 -2.83 2.64
C HIS A 166 10.68 -1.56 1.96
N ILE A 167 11.42 -0.44 2.00
CA ILE A 167 11.00 0.85 1.42
C ILE A 167 10.59 0.74 -0.05
N HIS A 168 11.25 -0.10 -0.85
CA HIS A 168 10.90 -0.25 -2.27
C HIS A 168 9.48 -0.80 -2.46
N GLU A 169 9.16 -1.94 -1.84
CA GLU A 169 7.86 -2.59 -1.96
C GLU A 169 6.74 -1.79 -1.27
N LEU A 170 7.00 -1.31 -0.05
CA LEU A 170 6.04 -0.50 0.70
C LEU A 170 5.82 0.87 0.06
N GLY A 171 6.86 1.50 -0.48
CA GLY A 171 6.76 2.75 -1.23
C GLY A 171 5.91 2.60 -2.48
N GLY A 172 6.00 1.46 -3.18
CA GLY A 172 5.12 1.13 -4.29
C GLY A 172 3.64 1.03 -3.88
N ILE A 173 3.35 0.43 -2.73
CA ILE A 173 1.98 0.38 -2.17
C ILE A 173 1.49 1.78 -1.81
N LEU A 174 2.34 2.60 -1.18
CA LEU A 174 1.99 3.98 -0.85
C LEU A 174 1.65 4.78 -2.10
N LEU A 175 2.47 4.71 -3.16
CA LEU A 175 2.22 5.36 -4.45
C LEU A 175 0.87 4.98 -5.05
N VAL A 176 0.49 3.70 -4.98
CA VAL A 176 -0.81 3.23 -5.46
C VAL A 176 -1.95 3.93 -4.71
N ASN A 177 -1.80 4.19 -3.42
CA ASN A 177 -2.80 4.90 -2.61
C ASN A 177 -2.77 6.42 -2.80
N THR A 178 -1.59 7.00 -3.01
CA THR A 178 -1.40 8.44 -3.24
C THR A 178 -1.93 8.87 -4.60
N SER A 179 -1.84 8.01 -5.62
CA SER A 179 -2.20 8.40 -6.99
C SER A 179 -3.67 8.84 -7.16
N PRO A 180 -4.69 8.14 -6.62
CA PRO A 180 -6.07 8.60 -6.72
C PRO A 180 -6.31 9.84 -5.86
N LEU A 181 -5.65 9.97 -4.70
CA LEU A 181 -5.75 11.14 -3.82
C LEU A 181 -5.30 12.42 -4.54
N ILE A 182 -4.16 12.36 -5.24
CA ILE A 182 -3.67 13.47 -6.05
C ILE A 182 -4.54 13.69 -7.29
N ALA A 183 -5.05 12.63 -7.94
CA ALA A 183 -5.99 12.79 -9.05
C ALA A 183 -7.28 13.52 -8.63
N HIS A 184 -7.79 13.22 -7.43
CA HIS A 184 -8.92 13.93 -6.83
C HIS A 184 -8.59 15.40 -6.58
N PHE A 185 -7.42 15.66 -6.00
CA PHE A 185 -6.91 17.02 -5.78
C PHE A 185 -6.88 17.84 -7.08
N ILE A 186 -6.37 17.26 -8.17
CA ILE A 186 -6.24 17.95 -9.48
C ILE A 186 -7.62 18.24 -10.08
N THR A 187 -8.55 17.29 -10.01
CA THR A 187 -9.86 17.38 -10.69
C THR A 187 -10.83 18.35 -10.01
N PHE A 188 -10.80 18.47 -8.68
CA PHE A 188 -11.72 19.32 -7.91
C PHE A 188 -11.17 20.72 -7.61
N THR A 189 -9.97 21.02 -8.07
CA THR A 189 -9.29 22.29 -7.84
C THR A 189 -9.69 23.33 -8.88
N LYS A 190 -10.37 24.41 -8.45
CA LYS A 190 -10.71 25.58 -9.30
C LYS A 190 -10.22 26.93 -8.73
N GLY A 191 -9.16 26.92 -7.92
CA GLY A 191 -8.63 28.11 -7.23
C GLY A 191 -7.20 28.50 -7.66
N LYS A 192 -6.84 29.78 -7.47
CA LYS A 192 -5.47 30.27 -7.74
C LYS A 192 -4.41 29.61 -6.86
N LEU A 193 -4.70 29.41 -5.57
CA LEU A 193 -3.80 28.77 -4.60
C LEU A 193 -3.49 27.32 -4.99
N THR A 194 -4.53 26.56 -5.33
CA THR A 194 -4.42 25.14 -5.65
C THR A 194 -3.80 24.90 -7.04
N ASN A 195 -3.95 25.83 -7.98
CA ASN A 195 -3.19 25.83 -9.23
C ASN A 195 -1.68 26.05 -9.00
N THR A 196 -1.31 26.97 -8.10
CA THR A 196 0.09 27.16 -7.70
C THR A 196 0.66 25.90 -7.04
N MET A 197 -0.11 25.24 -6.16
CA MET A 197 0.27 23.96 -5.56
C MET A 197 0.50 22.87 -6.63
N PHE A 198 -0.40 22.75 -7.60
CA PHE A 198 -0.25 21.79 -8.69
C PHE A 198 1.05 22.01 -9.50
N ILE A 199 1.31 23.26 -9.92
CA ILE A 199 2.55 23.61 -10.64
C ILE A 199 3.78 23.31 -9.77
N SER A 200 3.72 23.61 -8.48
CA SER A 200 4.82 23.32 -7.53
C SER A 200 5.10 21.82 -7.41
N MET A 201 4.07 20.97 -7.36
CA MET A 201 4.21 19.51 -7.33
C MET A 201 4.88 19.01 -8.62
N LEU A 202 4.49 19.53 -9.78
CA LEU A 202 5.08 19.15 -11.07
C LEU A 202 6.56 19.54 -11.15
N MET A 203 6.89 20.76 -10.72
CA MET A 203 8.28 21.22 -10.65
C MET A 203 9.13 20.36 -9.70
N LEU A 204 8.59 19.97 -8.54
CA LEU A 204 9.26 19.07 -7.60
C LEU A 204 9.50 17.69 -8.20
N ILE A 205 8.54 17.11 -8.93
CA ILE A 205 8.72 15.83 -9.63
C ILE A 205 9.90 15.90 -10.61
N VAL A 206 9.96 16.96 -11.42
CA VAL A 206 11.05 17.15 -12.39
C VAL A 206 12.38 17.28 -11.66
N LEU A 207 12.44 18.06 -10.58
CA LEU A 207 13.67 18.28 -9.82
C LEU A 207 14.19 16.97 -9.17
N ILE A 208 13.30 16.19 -8.57
CA ILE A 208 13.63 14.88 -7.98
C ILE A 208 14.09 13.89 -9.06
N LEU A 209 13.46 13.90 -10.23
CA LEU A 209 13.87 13.06 -11.35
C LEU A 209 15.28 13.44 -11.86
N LEU A 210 15.57 14.73 -11.98
CA LEU A 210 16.90 15.21 -12.34
C LEU A 210 17.92 14.81 -11.26
N TYR A 211 17.59 14.97 -9.97
CA TYR A 211 18.44 14.55 -8.87
C TYR A 211 18.78 13.05 -8.96
N ASN A 212 17.78 12.19 -9.17
CA ASN A 212 17.97 10.75 -9.29
C ASN A 212 18.82 10.33 -10.50
N ILE A 213 18.87 11.14 -11.57
CA ILE A 213 19.70 10.86 -12.75
C ILE A 213 21.13 11.37 -12.57
N PHE A 214 21.31 12.55 -11.97
CA PHE A 214 22.61 13.23 -11.94
C PHE A 214 23.45 12.94 -10.69
N VAL A 215 22.82 12.56 -9.57
CA VAL A 215 23.52 12.27 -8.31
C VAL A 215 23.66 10.75 -8.16
N PRO A 216 24.88 10.23 -7.93
CA PRO A 216 25.07 8.81 -7.65
C PRO A 216 24.53 8.46 -6.27
N GLU A 217 23.95 7.25 -6.15
CA GLU A 217 23.37 6.79 -4.89
C GLU A 217 24.43 6.65 -3.80
N THR A 218 24.19 7.32 -2.67
CA THR A 218 24.97 7.19 -1.44
C THR A 218 24.14 6.51 -0.35
N ILE A 219 24.80 5.65 0.43
CA ILE A 219 24.19 4.99 1.60
C ILE A 219 24.16 6.01 2.75
N LEU A 220 23.01 6.19 3.37
CA LEU A 220 22.75 7.23 4.38
C LEU A 220 23.77 7.20 5.54
N TYR A 221 24.23 5.99 5.92
CA TYR A 221 25.21 5.80 6.99
C TYR A 221 26.60 6.38 6.65
N GLU A 222 27.02 6.34 5.38
CA GLU A 222 28.27 6.96 4.93
C GLU A 222 28.16 8.49 4.81
N ALA A 223 26.96 9.01 4.53
CA ALA A 223 26.69 10.44 4.42
C ALA A 223 26.64 11.15 5.79
N ILE A 224 26.12 10.49 6.83
CA ILE A 224 25.99 11.06 8.19
C ILE A 224 27.32 11.00 8.97
N MET A 225 28.20 10.04 8.67
CA MET A 225 29.51 9.87 9.34
C MET A 225 30.65 10.71 8.70
N LYS A 226 30.34 11.58 7.74
CA LYS A 226 31.28 12.51 7.09
C LYS A 226 31.05 13.94 7.59
#